data_AF-A0A3C1T2X5-F1
#
_entry.id   AF-A0A3C1T2X5-F1
#
_cell.length_a   1.000
_cell.length_b   1.000
_cell.length_c   1.000
_cell.angle_alpha   90.00
_cell.angle_beta   90.00
_cell.angle_gamma   90.00
#
_symmetry.space_group_name_H-M   'P 1'
#
loop_
_entity.id
_entity.type
_entity.pdbx_description
1 polymer ?
#
loop_
_entity_poly.entity_id
_entity_poly.type
_entity_poly.pdbx_seq_one_letter_code
_entity_poly.pdbx_strand_id
1 'polypeptide(L)'
;PEYKMYVYTADTLTFSMNVIVGTAANSTVIFSGNVKNIVFSPYWKVPVKIVKNEIIPGIRKNPNYLATHNMERIGGSDSLPSIRQKPGPSNSLGRVKFLFPNNYDIYFHDTPNRNLFSASSRSFSHGCIRVGEPKHLAQYLLRNDTVWTDYRMDTAMNNSKETWVTLKKPVPVVIAYFTAWADKNGVLNFRKDIYGHDAKLADKLFVKQ
;
A
#
# COMPACT_ATOMS: atom_id res chain seq x y z
N PRO A 1 -8.74 1.28 -10.82
CA PRO A 1 -8.55 2.40 -11.77
C PRO A 1 -9.05 3.77 -11.27
N GLU A 2 -10.00 3.83 -10.32
CA GLU A 2 -10.44 5.10 -9.73
C GLU A 2 -9.41 5.76 -8.79
N TYR A 3 -8.49 4.98 -8.22
CA TYR A 3 -7.51 5.45 -7.24
C TYR A 3 -8.15 6.01 -5.95
N LYS A 4 -9.23 5.36 -5.48
CA LYS A 4 -9.93 5.64 -4.22
C LYS A 4 -10.03 4.38 -3.36
N MET A 5 -10.07 4.59 -2.05
CA MET A 5 -10.51 3.63 -1.04
C MET A 5 -11.78 4.19 -0.40
N TYR A 6 -12.79 3.33 -0.24
CA TYR A 6 -14.02 3.64 0.46
C TYR A 6 -14.10 2.77 1.72
N VAL A 7 -14.49 3.38 2.83
CA VAL A 7 -14.67 2.69 4.10
C VAL A 7 -16.13 2.79 4.51
N TYR A 8 -16.76 1.63 4.68
CA TYR A 8 -18.16 1.51 5.06
C TYR A 8 -18.28 0.99 6.50
N THR A 9 -19.30 1.47 7.20
CA THR A 9 -19.77 0.92 8.48
C THR A 9 -21.23 0.55 8.29
N ALA A 10 -21.54 -0.76 8.39
CA ALA A 10 -22.78 -1.30 7.85
C ALA A 10 -22.95 -0.85 6.39
N ASP A 11 -24.06 -0.19 6.06
CA ASP A 11 -24.36 0.25 4.70
C ASP A 11 -24.06 1.74 4.46
N THR A 12 -23.41 2.40 5.42
CA THR A 12 -23.09 3.83 5.34
C THR A 12 -21.62 4.06 5.00
N LEU A 13 -21.38 4.84 3.95
CA LEU A 13 -20.04 5.34 3.64
C LEU A 13 -19.56 6.23 4.80
N THR A 14 -18.55 5.77 5.53
CA THR A 14 -17.98 6.47 6.68
C THR A 14 -17.00 7.54 6.22
N PHE A 15 -16.07 7.17 5.34
CA PHE A 15 -15.16 8.10 4.67
C PHE A 15 -14.58 7.47 3.40
N SER A 16 -13.90 8.29 2.60
CA SER A 16 -13.11 7.83 1.47
C SER A 16 -11.76 8.54 1.45
N MET A 17 -10.75 7.92 0.86
CA MET A 17 -9.44 8.53 0.71
C MET A 17 -8.82 8.18 -0.65
N ASN A 18 -7.86 9.01 -1.09
CA ASN A 18 -7.08 8.70 -2.28
C ASN A 18 -6.11 7.54 -1.99
N VAL A 19 -5.86 6.72 -3.00
CA VAL A 19 -4.83 5.69 -2.98
C VAL A 19 -3.87 5.82 -4.17
N ILE A 20 -2.68 5.24 -4.03
CA ILE A 20 -1.72 5.01 -5.12
C ILE A 20 -1.58 3.49 -5.27
N VAL A 21 -1.67 3.00 -6.50
CA VAL A 21 -1.65 1.58 -6.83
C VAL A 21 -0.44 1.24 -7.70
N GLY A 22 -0.33 -0.05 -8.05
CA GLY A 22 0.70 -0.58 -8.94
C GLY A 22 0.78 0.15 -10.28
N THR A 23 1.98 0.16 -10.85
CA THR A 23 2.19 0.43 -12.27
C THR A 23 1.53 -0.66 -13.13
N ALA A 24 1.32 -0.42 -14.43
CA ALA A 24 0.81 -1.45 -15.34
C ALA A 24 1.73 -2.70 -15.43
N ALA A 25 3.04 -2.52 -15.21
CA ALA A 25 4.01 -3.62 -15.14
C ALA A 25 3.98 -4.38 -13.80
N ASN A 26 3.39 -3.81 -12.75
CA ASN A 26 3.25 -4.42 -11.44
C ASN A 26 1.80 -4.20 -10.93
N SER A 27 0.82 -4.64 -11.72
CA SER A 27 -0.59 -4.39 -11.47
C SER A 27 -1.03 -4.89 -10.10
N THR A 28 -1.74 -4.04 -9.36
CA THR A 28 -2.41 -4.46 -8.13
C THR A 28 -3.49 -5.50 -8.46
N VAL A 29 -3.44 -6.64 -7.79
CA VAL A 29 -4.33 -7.79 -8.02
C VAL A 29 -5.74 -7.49 -7.52
N ILE A 30 -6.75 -7.91 -8.30
CA ILE A 30 -8.16 -7.94 -7.86
C ILE A 30 -8.29 -9.06 -6.82
N PHE A 31 -8.61 -8.70 -5.59
CA PHE A 31 -8.53 -9.63 -4.46
C PHE A 31 -9.45 -9.20 -3.32
N SER A 32 -9.93 -10.18 -2.55
CA SER A 32 -10.63 -9.96 -1.28
C SER A 32 -9.91 -10.65 -0.13
N GLY A 33 -9.74 -9.96 0.99
CA GLY A 33 -9.11 -10.51 2.19
C GLY A 33 -9.64 -9.87 3.46
N ASN A 34 -8.88 -10.00 4.55
CA ASN A 34 -9.21 -9.39 5.84
C ASN A 34 -7.98 -8.69 6.43
N VAL A 35 -8.09 -7.38 6.67
CA VAL A 35 -7.09 -6.64 7.45
C VAL A 35 -7.05 -7.24 8.84
N LYS A 36 -5.86 -7.69 9.24
CA LYS A 36 -5.64 -8.39 10.52
C LYS A 36 -4.66 -7.64 11.42
N ASN A 37 -3.61 -7.05 10.85
CA ASN A 37 -2.58 -6.39 11.64
C ASN A 37 -2.34 -4.96 11.17
N ILE A 38 -2.11 -4.07 12.13
CA ILE A 38 -1.54 -2.74 11.92
C ILE A 38 -0.12 -2.78 12.45
N VAL A 39 0.84 -2.30 11.67
CA VAL A 39 2.24 -2.23 12.07
C VAL A 39 2.69 -0.78 11.98
N PHE A 40 2.84 -0.15 13.15
CA PHE A 40 3.38 1.19 13.28
C PHE A 40 4.90 1.16 13.24
N SER A 41 5.51 2.23 12.72
CA SER A 41 6.96 2.35 12.54
C SER A 41 7.58 1.12 11.89
N PRO A 42 7.07 0.67 10.73
CA PRO A 42 7.44 -0.64 10.19
C PRO A 42 8.88 -0.67 9.67
N TYR A 43 9.56 -1.81 9.87
CA TYR A 43 10.68 -2.14 8.99
C TYR A 43 10.15 -2.46 7.58
N TRP A 44 10.94 -2.08 6.58
CA TRP A 44 10.70 -2.48 5.20
C TRP A 44 11.78 -3.44 4.73
N LYS A 45 11.46 -4.74 4.66
CA LYS A 45 12.30 -5.72 3.96
C LYS A 45 12.17 -5.46 2.47
N VAL A 46 13.26 -5.07 1.83
CA VAL A 46 13.24 -4.62 0.43
C VAL A 46 13.08 -5.84 -0.49
N PRO A 47 12.09 -5.85 -1.41
CA PRO A 47 11.95 -6.90 -2.40
C PRO A 47 13.21 -7.12 -3.23
N VAL A 48 13.51 -8.38 -3.54
CA VAL A 48 14.70 -8.79 -4.31
C VAL A 48 14.86 -8.01 -5.62
N LYS A 49 13.76 -7.73 -6.32
CA LYS A 49 13.78 -6.97 -7.58
C LYS A 49 14.30 -5.54 -7.39
N ILE A 50 13.88 -4.86 -6.31
CA ILE A 50 14.33 -3.51 -5.97
C ILE A 50 15.79 -3.56 -5.49
N VAL A 51 16.17 -4.59 -4.72
CA VAL A 51 17.58 -4.78 -4.32
C VAL A 51 18.48 -4.87 -5.56
N LYS A 52 18.12 -5.73 -6.53
CA LYS A 52 18.90 -5.95 -7.75
C LYS A 52 18.98 -4.73 -8.66
N ASN A 53 17.85 -4.06 -8.86
CA ASN A 53 17.73 -3.04 -9.90
C ASN A 53 18.03 -1.62 -9.41
N GLU A 54 17.91 -1.36 -8.10
CA GLU A 54 18.04 -0.01 -7.55
C GLU A 54 19.14 0.07 -6.48
N ILE A 55 19.11 -0.82 -5.48
CA ILE A 55 20.03 -0.72 -4.33
C ILE A 55 21.45 -1.15 -4.67
N ILE A 56 21.65 -2.30 -5.33
CA ILE A 56 23.00 -2.75 -5.72
C ILE A 56 23.70 -1.71 -6.62
N PRO A 57 23.05 -1.18 -7.67
CA PRO A 57 23.61 -0.05 -8.42
C PRO A 57 23.91 1.17 -7.55
N GLY A 58 23.05 1.49 -6.57
CA GLY A 58 23.27 2.57 -5.61
C GLY A 58 24.51 2.37 -4.74
N ILE A 59 24.70 1.17 -4.19
CA ILE A 59 25.88 0.81 -3.38
C ILE A 59 27.17 0.90 -4.21
N ARG A 60 27.14 0.42 -5.47
CA ARG A 60 28.29 0.49 -6.38
C ARG A 60 28.73 1.93 -6.66
N LYS A 61 27.79 2.85 -6.73
CA LYS A 61 28.06 4.29 -6.93
C LYS A 61 28.49 4.99 -5.64
N ASN A 62 27.95 4.57 -4.49
CA ASN A 62 28.24 5.17 -3.19
C ASN A 62 28.30 4.08 -2.10
N PRO A 63 29.50 3.77 -1.54
CA PRO A 63 29.63 2.81 -0.46
C PRO A 63 28.77 3.14 0.79
N ASN A 64 28.49 4.42 1.03
CA ASN A 64 27.65 4.90 2.13
C ASN A 64 26.13 4.91 1.80
N TYR A 65 25.72 4.31 0.67
CA TYR A 65 24.33 4.31 0.22
C TYR A 65 23.35 3.78 1.29
N LEU A 66 23.67 2.67 1.94
CA LEU A 66 22.79 2.09 2.95
C LEU A 66 22.60 3.01 4.15
N ALA A 67 23.70 3.56 4.69
CA ALA A 67 23.65 4.49 5.81
C ALA A 67 22.83 5.74 5.48
N THR A 68 23.07 6.36 4.32
CA THR A 68 22.36 7.57 3.86
C THR A 68 20.86 7.35 3.64
N HIS A 69 20.44 6.11 3.34
CA HIS A 69 19.03 5.75 3.13
C HIS A 69 18.39 5.09 4.35
N ASN A 70 19.07 5.08 5.50
CA ASN A 70 18.62 4.43 6.73
C ASN A 70 18.33 2.92 6.53
N MET A 71 19.18 2.26 5.76
CA MET A 71 19.09 0.84 5.40
C MET A 71 20.24 0.05 6.03
N GLU A 72 20.02 -1.25 6.18
CA GLU A 72 21.04 -2.19 6.67
C GLU A 72 20.90 -3.55 6.00
N ARG A 73 22.04 -4.25 5.91
CA ARG A 73 22.08 -5.65 5.48
C ARG A 73 21.72 -6.55 6.65
N ILE A 74 20.78 -7.46 6.42
CA ILE A 74 20.29 -8.43 7.41
C ILE A 74 20.63 -9.88 7.02
N GLY A 75 21.47 -10.08 6.00
CA GLY A 75 21.91 -11.38 5.52
C GLY A 75 22.12 -11.41 4.00
N GLY A 76 22.02 -12.60 3.41
CA GLY A 76 22.21 -12.83 1.97
C GLY A 76 23.67 -12.86 1.53
N SER A 77 23.92 -13.16 0.26
CA SER A 77 25.27 -13.14 -0.35
C SER A 77 25.68 -11.73 -0.76
N ASP A 78 26.95 -11.53 -1.14
CA ASP A 78 27.41 -10.24 -1.65
C ASP A 78 26.82 -9.90 -3.02
N SER A 79 26.55 -10.92 -3.83
CA SER A 79 25.86 -10.78 -5.11
C SER A 79 24.37 -10.50 -4.97
N LEU A 80 23.77 -10.87 -3.83
CA LEU A 80 22.36 -10.64 -3.55
C LEU A 80 22.11 -10.46 -2.04
N PRO A 81 22.39 -9.27 -1.49
CA PRO A 81 22.21 -9.02 -0.07
C PRO A 81 20.73 -8.93 0.28
N SER A 82 20.37 -9.38 1.47
CA SER A 82 19.06 -9.12 2.06
C SER A 82 19.12 -7.77 2.76
N ILE A 83 18.38 -6.78 2.28
CA ILE A 83 18.38 -5.40 2.80
C ILE A 83 17.03 -5.09 3.45
N ARG A 84 17.07 -4.38 4.58
CA ARG A 84 15.88 -3.71 5.13
C ARG A 84 16.12 -2.23 5.33
N GLN A 85 15.07 -1.43 5.17
CA GLN A 85 15.03 -0.04 5.61
C GLN A 85 14.46 0.02 7.03
N LYS A 86 15.12 0.78 7.90
CA LYS A 86 14.72 0.96 9.30
C LYS A 86 13.56 1.96 9.43
N PRO A 87 12.82 1.94 10.56
CA PRO A 87 11.79 2.94 10.82
C PRO A 87 12.37 4.35 10.79
N GLY A 88 11.59 5.31 10.27
CA GLY A 88 12.01 6.69 10.15
C GLY A 88 11.17 7.50 9.16
N PRO A 89 11.38 8.83 9.09
CA PRO A 89 10.61 9.73 8.23
C PRO A 89 10.77 9.42 6.73
N SER A 90 11.92 8.88 6.32
CA SER A 90 12.22 8.52 4.93
C SER A 90 11.90 7.06 4.57
N ASN A 91 11.28 6.30 5.49
CA ASN A 91 10.94 4.91 5.23
C ASN A 91 9.92 4.81 4.09
N SER A 92 10.17 3.96 3.09
CA SER A 92 9.33 3.86 1.90
C SER A 92 7.90 3.33 2.18
N LEU A 93 7.71 2.64 3.30
CA LEU A 93 6.41 2.22 3.82
C LEU A 93 5.74 3.29 4.72
N GLY A 94 6.38 4.45 4.88
CA GLY A 94 5.93 5.52 5.76
C GLY A 94 5.91 5.11 7.24
N ARG A 95 4.94 5.63 7.99
CA ARG A 95 4.84 5.45 9.45
C ARG A 95 3.94 4.29 9.88
N VAL A 96 3.17 3.70 8.97
CA VAL A 96 2.26 2.59 9.28
C VAL A 96 1.96 1.73 8.04
N LYS A 97 1.82 0.42 8.24
CA LYS A 97 1.29 -0.52 7.23
C LYS A 97 0.16 -1.37 7.81
N PHE A 98 -0.74 -1.82 6.95
CA PHE A 98 -1.91 -2.62 7.30
C PHE A 98 -1.84 -3.93 6.52
N LEU A 99 -1.72 -5.02 7.25
CA LEU A 99 -1.51 -6.34 6.71
C LEU A 99 -2.82 -7.12 6.66
N PHE A 100 -3.10 -7.67 5.49
CA PHE A 100 -4.13 -8.66 5.25
C PHE A 100 -3.46 -9.89 4.64
N PRO A 101 -3.41 -11.05 5.32
CA PRO A 101 -2.72 -12.23 4.81
C PRO A 101 -3.24 -12.63 3.41
N ASN A 102 -2.32 -12.79 2.45
CA ASN A 102 -2.62 -13.19 1.07
C ASN A 102 -1.37 -13.76 0.37
N ASN A 103 -1.56 -14.43 -0.77
CA ASN A 103 -0.49 -15.06 -1.55
C ASN A 103 0.21 -14.11 -2.54
N TYR A 104 -0.11 -12.81 -2.51
CA TYR A 104 0.36 -11.82 -3.48
C TYR A 104 1.30 -10.78 -2.87
N ASP A 105 1.62 -10.89 -1.57
CA ASP A 105 2.40 -9.90 -0.81
C ASP A 105 1.84 -8.46 -0.89
N ILE A 106 0.51 -8.32 -1.06
CA ILE A 106 -0.16 -7.02 -1.12
C ILE A 106 -0.54 -6.58 0.29
N TYR A 107 -0.34 -5.30 0.58
CA TYR A 107 -0.79 -4.66 1.81
C TYR A 107 -1.05 -3.17 1.57
N PHE A 108 -1.71 -2.53 2.54
CA PHE A 108 -1.81 -1.08 2.58
C PHE A 108 -0.65 -0.50 3.34
N HIS A 109 -0.13 0.64 2.91
CA HIS A 109 0.90 1.33 3.67
C HIS A 109 0.91 2.83 3.46
N ASP A 110 1.58 3.50 4.37
CA ASP A 110 1.87 4.91 4.30
C ASP A 110 3.00 5.20 3.29
N THR A 111 3.29 6.48 3.00
CA THR A 111 4.43 6.89 2.18
C THR A 111 4.91 8.28 2.56
N PRO A 112 6.23 8.55 2.51
CA PRO A 112 6.76 9.90 2.66
C PRO A 112 6.38 10.81 1.48
N ASN A 113 6.08 10.22 0.32
CA ASN A 113 5.82 10.94 -0.92
C ASN A 113 4.35 11.38 -1.03
N ARG A 114 3.90 12.24 -0.12
CA ARG A 114 2.50 12.71 -0.02
C ARG A 114 2.00 13.45 -1.26
N ASN A 115 2.88 14.20 -1.92
CA ASN A 115 2.52 14.99 -3.10
C ASN A 115 1.99 14.12 -4.26
N LEU A 116 2.27 12.81 -4.28
CA LEU A 116 1.78 11.91 -5.32
C LEU A 116 0.27 11.64 -5.24
N PHE A 117 -0.40 11.96 -4.12
CA PHE A 117 -1.85 11.78 -3.99
C PHE A 117 -2.68 12.84 -4.75
N SER A 118 -2.07 13.95 -5.17
CA SER A 118 -2.73 14.97 -6.01
C SER A 118 -2.58 14.70 -7.52
N ALA A 119 -1.74 13.73 -7.91
CA ALA A 119 -1.56 13.38 -9.31
C ALA A 119 -2.85 12.79 -9.93
N SER A 120 -3.11 13.12 -11.20
CA SER A 120 -4.26 12.61 -11.96
C SER A 120 -4.13 11.11 -12.28
N SER A 121 -2.91 10.64 -12.53
CA SER A 121 -2.57 9.21 -12.59
C SER A 121 -1.78 8.82 -11.35
N ARG A 122 -2.16 7.72 -10.68
CA ARG A 122 -1.57 7.26 -9.42
C ARG A 122 -1.15 5.79 -9.46
N SER A 123 -0.62 5.35 -10.60
CA SER A 123 -0.05 4.01 -10.82
C SER A 123 1.48 4.04 -10.68
N PHE A 124 2.00 4.24 -9.47
CA PHE A 124 3.44 4.47 -9.20
C PHE A 124 4.09 3.41 -8.32
N SER A 125 3.32 2.44 -7.81
CA SER A 125 3.86 1.46 -6.87
C SER A 125 4.38 0.20 -7.56
N HIS A 126 5.07 -0.62 -6.77
CA HIS A 126 5.53 -1.96 -7.13
C HIS A 126 4.51 -3.06 -6.81
N GLY A 127 3.21 -2.71 -6.69
CA GLY A 127 2.11 -3.66 -6.50
C GLY A 127 1.31 -3.42 -5.22
N CYS A 128 1.95 -2.96 -4.14
CA CYS A 128 1.27 -2.57 -2.89
C CYS A 128 0.46 -1.28 -3.05
N ILE A 129 -0.46 -1.01 -2.12
CA ILE A 129 -1.35 0.16 -2.21
C ILE A 129 -0.96 1.17 -1.14
N ARG A 130 -0.60 2.40 -1.55
CA ARG A 130 -0.36 3.49 -0.61
C ARG A 130 -1.67 4.20 -0.30
N VAL A 131 -1.91 4.49 0.98
CA VAL A 131 -3.13 5.17 1.44
C VAL A 131 -2.86 6.63 1.78
N GLY A 132 -3.78 7.52 1.39
CA GLY A 132 -3.62 8.97 1.55
C GLY A 132 -3.70 9.44 3.00
N GLU A 133 -4.57 8.82 3.80
CA GLU A 133 -4.83 9.19 5.20
C GLU A 133 -4.59 7.99 6.15
N PRO A 134 -3.34 7.51 6.28
CA PRO A 134 -3.06 6.28 7.04
C PRO A 134 -3.39 6.39 8.52
N LYS A 135 -3.13 7.54 9.17
CA LYS A 135 -3.49 7.75 10.59
C LYS A 135 -5.00 7.63 10.78
N HIS A 136 -5.79 8.25 9.89
CA HIS A 136 -7.25 8.18 9.92
C HIS A 136 -7.76 6.73 9.74
N LEU A 137 -7.16 5.96 8.84
CA LEU A 137 -7.47 4.54 8.69
C LEU A 137 -7.14 3.74 9.97
N ALA A 138 -6.00 3.99 10.60
CA ALA A 138 -5.63 3.34 11.85
C ALA A 138 -6.60 3.68 13.00
N GLN A 139 -6.96 4.96 13.14
CA GLN A 139 -7.97 5.42 14.10
C GLN A 139 -9.30 4.70 13.88
N TYR A 140 -9.78 4.60 12.63
CA TYR A 140 -11.01 3.88 12.32
C TYR A 140 -10.92 2.40 12.70
N LEU A 141 -9.84 1.71 12.33
CA LEU A 141 -9.69 0.27 12.60
C LEU A 141 -9.55 -0.04 14.11
N LEU A 142 -9.01 0.90 14.89
CA LEU A 142 -8.79 0.75 16.33
C LEU A 142 -9.86 1.44 17.19
N ARG A 143 -10.91 2.02 16.60
CA ARG A 143 -11.92 2.85 17.30
C ARG A 143 -12.60 2.20 18.51
N ASN A 144 -12.68 0.87 18.55
CA ASN A 144 -13.29 0.10 19.63
C ASN A 144 -12.26 -0.43 20.65
N ASP A 145 -10.98 -0.04 20.52
CA ASP A 145 -9.91 -0.41 21.42
C ASP A 145 -9.41 0.82 22.18
N THR A 146 -9.96 1.03 23.37
CA THR A 146 -9.68 2.21 24.23
C THR A 146 -8.21 2.36 24.62
N VAL A 147 -7.43 1.29 24.49
CA VAL A 147 -5.98 1.29 24.69
C VAL A 147 -5.26 2.16 23.65
N TRP A 148 -5.82 2.28 22.44
CA TRP A 148 -5.25 3.02 21.31
C TRP A 148 -5.84 4.43 21.20
N THR A 149 -5.34 5.32 22.06
CA THR A 149 -5.61 6.76 21.97
C THR A 149 -4.83 7.41 20.82
N ASP A 150 -5.23 8.62 20.44
CA ASP A 150 -4.52 9.40 19.41
C ASP A 150 -3.04 9.60 19.75
N TYR A 151 -2.75 9.98 21.00
CA TYR A 151 -1.40 10.13 21.52
C TYR A 151 -0.57 8.84 21.41
N ARG A 152 -1.16 7.69 21.74
CA ARG A 152 -0.47 6.40 21.65
C ARG A 152 -0.18 6.03 20.18
N MET A 153 -1.12 6.29 19.28
CA MET A 153 -0.92 6.07 17.84
C MET A 153 0.20 6.97 17.29
N ASP A 154 0.21 8.26 17.63
CA ASP A 154 1.27 9.17 17.21
C ASP A 154 2.64 8.76 17.74
N THR A 155 2.69 8.34 19.02
CA THR A 155 3.91 7.82 19.63
C THR A 155 4.39 6.56 18.89
N ALA A 156 3.49 5.62 18.61
CA ALA A 156 3.84 4.39 17.90
C ALA A 156 4.28 4.66 16.45
N MET A 157 3.65 5.61 15.75
CA MET A 157 4.00 6.01 14.38
C MET A 157 5.35 6.71 14.27
N ASN A 158 5.84 7.33 15.35
CA ASN A 158 7.11 8.06 15.38
C ASN A 158 8.23 7.34 16.14
N ASN A 159 7.97 6.10 16.58
CA ASN A 159 8.96 5.31 17.30
C ASN A 159 10.12 4.84 16.41
N SER A 160 11.25 4.49 17.03
CA SER A 160 12.41 3.90 16.36
C SER A 160 12.29 2.39 16.14
N LYS A 161 11.30 1.76 16.78
CA LYS A 161 11.02 0.32 16.69
C LYS A 161 9.59 0.07 16.26
N GLU A 162 9.40 -0.98 15.46
CA GLU A 162 8.08 -1.37 15.00
C GLU A 162 7.18 -1.81 16.15
N THR A 163 5.89 -1.48 16.04
CA THR A 163 4.86 -1.89 16.99
C THR A 163 3.75 -2.59 16.23
N TRP A 164 3.51 -3.85 16.58
CA TRP A 164 2.47 -4.67 15.97
C TRP A 164 1.19 -4.62 16.78
N VAL A 165 0.07 -4.51 16.07
CA VAL A 165 -1.28 -4.49 16.65
C VAL A 165 -2.15 -5.45 15.87
N THR A 166 -2.61 -6.51 16.52
CA THR A 166 -3.59 -7.43 15.94
C THR A 166 -4.99 -6.90 16.21
N LEU A 167 -5.80 -6.74 15.17
CA LEU A 167 -7.18 -6.32 15.30
C LEU A 167 -8.00 -7.40 16.02
N LYS A 168 -8.77 -6.99 17.04
CA LYS A 168 -9.70 -7.88 17.75
C LYS A 168 -10.75 -8.50 16.82
N LYS A 169 -11.18 -7.72 15.81
CA LYS A 169 -12.07 -8.16 14.75
C LYS A 169 -11.40 -7.84 13.41
N PRO A 170 -11.06 -8.84 12.58
CA PRO A 170 -10.56 -8.60 11.24
C PRO A 170 -11.58 -7.80 10.41
N VAL A 171 -11.09 -6.92 9.54
CA VAL A 171 -11.95 -6.05 8.71
C VAL A 171 -11.84 -6.48 7.25
N PRO A 172 -12.94 -6.85 6.58
CA PRO A 172 -12.92 -7.24 5.18
C PRO A 172 -12.36 -6.14 4.29
N VAL A 173 -11.62 -6.54 3.27
CA VAL A 173 -11.08 -5.66 2.24
C VAL A 173 -11.35 -6.26 0.87
N VAL A 174 -11.80 -5.43 -0.07
CA VAL A 174 -12.00 -5.80 -1.47
C VAL A 174 -11.24 -4.81 -2.33
N ILE A 175 -10.33 -5.32 -3.15
CA ILE A 175 -9.63 -4.58 -4.20
C ILE A 175 -10.35 -4.89 -5.50
N ALA A 176 -11.13 -3.94 -5.99
CA ALA A 176 -11.92 -4.08 -7.19
C ALA A 176 -11.34 -3.26 -8.36
N TYR A 177 -11.66 -3.69 -9.58
CA TYR A 177 -11.28 -3.01 -10.80
C TYR A 177 -12.51 -2.79 -11.68
N PHE A 178 -13.16 -1.64 -11.50
CA PHE A 178 -14.28 -1.20 -12.33
C PHE A 178 -13.88 0.01 -13.16
N THR A 179 -13.95 -0.11 -14.48
CA THR A 179 -13.73 0.97 -15.45
C THR A 179 -15.03 1.69 -15.81
N ALA A 180 -16.18 1.10 -15.50
CA ALA A 180 -17.49 1.72 -15.56
C ALA A 180 -18.36 1.29 -14.37
N TRP A 181 -19.11 2.22 -13.76
CA TRP A 181 -20.12 1.93 -12.73
C TRP A 181 -21.14 3.07 -12.60
N ALA A 182 -22.33 2.76 -12.08
CA ALA A 182 -23.27 3.78 -11.62
C ALA A 182 -23.03 4.09 -10.13
N ASP A 183 -22.95 5.37 -9.77
CA ASP A 183 -22.87 5.77 -8.36
C ASP A 183 -24.24 5.72 -7.66
N LYS A 184 -24.26 6.07 -6.38
CA LYS A 184 -25.49 6.06 -5.55
C LYS A 184 -26.60 6.99 -6.06
N ASN A 185 -26.27 7.97 -6.89
CA ASN A 185 -27.22 8.90 -7.49
C ASN A 185 -27.65 8.43 -8.90
N GLY A 186 -27.21 7.25 -9.33
CA GLY A 186 -27.43 6.73 -10.68
C GLY A 186 -26.55 7.38 -11.75
N VAL A 187 -25.55 8.17 -11.37
CA VAL A 187 -24.66 8.83 -12.36
C VAL A 187 -23.62 7.83 -12.83
N LEU A 188 -23.54 7.67 -14.15
CA LEU A 188 -22.58 6.79 -14.80
C LEU A 188 -21.17 7.39 -14.73
N ASN A 189 -20.22 6.60 -14.24
CA ASN A 189 -18.84 6.96 -14.06
C ASN A 189 -17.95 6.07 -14.94
N PHE A 190 -16.91 6.67 -15.53
CA PHE A 190 -15.90 5.97 -16.32
C PHE A 190 -14.50 6.27 -15.81
N ARG A 191 -13.60 5.29 -15.93
CA ARG A 191 -12.16 5.42 -15.67
C ARG A 191 -11.38 4.69 -16.76
N LYS A 192 -10.17 5.20 -17.03
CA LYS A 192 -9.26 4.56 -17.99
C LYS A 192 -8.90 3.14 -17.54
N ASP A 193 -8.88 2.20 -18.49
CA ASP A 193 -8.34 0.86 -18.32
C ASP A 193 -6.79 0.91 -18.27
N ILE A 194 -6.27 1.24 -17.10
CA ILE A 194 -4.82 1.38 -16.85
C ILE A 194 -4.06 0.04 -16.88
N TYR A 195 -4.73 -1.11 -16.84
CA TYR A 195 -4.10 -2.44 -16.80
C TYR A 195 -4.43 -3.31 -18.02
N GLY A 196 -5.24 -2.80 -18.96
CA GLY A 196 -5.66 -3.52 -20.17
C GLY A 196 -6.58 -4.70 -19.87
N HIS A 197 -7.32 -4.68 -18.76
CA HIS A 197 -8.20 -5.78 -18.37
C HIS A 197 -9.44 -5.85 -19.25
N ASP A 198 -10.00 -4.70 -19.63
CA ASP A 198 -11.21 -4.62 -20.46
C ASP A 198 -10.90 -5.09 -21.87
N ALA A 199 -9.78 -4.64 -22.44
CA ALA A 199 -9.35 -5.08 -23.77
C ALA A 199 -9.14 -6.59 -23.83
N LYS A 200 -8.46 -7.16 -22.82
CA LYS A 200 -8.24 -8.62 -22.70
C LYS A 200 -9.52 -9.40 -22.51
N LEU A 201 -10.49 -8.83 -21.79
CA LEU A 201 -11.80 -9.46 -21.60
C LEU A 201 -12.61 -9.40 -22.90
N ALA A 202 -12.60 -8.26 -23.59
CA ALA A 202 -13.28 -8.07 -24.87
C ALA A 202 -12.78 -9.05 -25.94
N ASP A 203 -11.46 -9.24 -26.07
CA ASP A 203 -10.85 -10.22 -26.99
C ASP A 203 -11.33 -11.67 -26.75
N LYS A 204 -11.80 -11.99 -25.54
CA LYS A 204 -12.33 -13.31 -25.18
C LYS A 204 -13.84 -13.43 -25.37
N LEU A 205 -14.56 -12.34 -25.13
CA LEU A 205 -16.02 -12.34 -25.14
C LEU A 205 -16.62 -12.04 -26.52
N PHE A 206 -15.92 -11.24 -27.32
CA PHE A 206 -16.41 -10.80 -28.63
C PHE A 206 -15.53 -11.39 -29.73
N VAL A 207 -16.17 -12.03 -30.70
CA VAL A 207 -15.48 -12.52 -31.90
C VAL A 207 -15.03 -11.30 -32.70
N LYS A 208 -13.76 -11.27 -33.12
CA LYS A 208 -13.29 -10.26 -34.07
C LYS A 208 -14.03 -10.47 -35.38
N GLN A 209 -14.90 -9.52 -35.72
CA GLN A 209 -15.54 -9.46 -37.04
C GLN A 209 -14.49 -9.19 -38.12
#